data_AF-A0C1I6-F1
#
_entry.id   AF-A0C1I6-F1
#
_cell.length_a   1.000
_cell.length_b   1.000
_cell.length_c   1.000
_cell.angle_alpha   90.00
_cell.angle_beta   90.00
_cell.angle_gamma   90.00
#
_symmetry.space_group_name_H-M   'P 1'
#
loop_
_entity.id
_entity.type
_entity.pdbx_description
1 polymer ?
#
loop_
_entity_poly.entity_id
_entity_poly.type
_entity_poly.pdbx_seq_one_letter_code
_entity_poly.pdbx_strand_id
1 'polypeptide(L)'
;MEDFVSPTHSIQMHDKFVTRLEKLQKLFDNSVQRKDQQHIILQQLNITMQDWADIQSSYKELEKAHNEFNITNIGKQKKMDQTELDMLRIIVGLYCNAHNLQPLSMNVYDWDQVGQILFNRHWKVCRSRWVESQATSIVDHPWTREEDSVLSQLYNKYAEQNRSNKWSLIAMEMSKICNSSNVRLGKQCRERWINKLNPQVERGPWYKEDEIKLLVAVLQYGKKWSQISRRDFENLRTENCLKNRFHTIIKRESTKFEQNSQQSKKQIYSKLKLEDEQQLIEQIIQELREESLLQQQSVECNKLKQKFKLTQTDQLLDFLNNNFQIAIIKKNKLSVLC
;
A
#
# COMPACT_ATOMS: atom_id res chain seq x y z
N MET A 1 -68.18 -34.74 37.06
CA MET A 1 -67.93 -36.09 36.49
C MET A 1 -67.41 -35.82 35.09
N GLU A 2 -66.15 -35.41 35.02
CA GLU A 2 -65.02 -36.27 34.62
C GLU A 2 -64.98 -36.47 33.11
N ASP A 3 -64.36 -35.52 32.41
CA ASP A 3 -63.84 -35.75 31.07
C ASP A 3 -62.46 -36.40 31.18
N PHE A 4 -62.41 -37.68 30.80
CA PHE A 4 -61.20 -38.44 30.56
C PHE A 4 -60.57 -37.99 29.23
N VAL A 5 -59.40 -37.36 29.28
CA VAL A 5 -58.47 -37.33 28.15
C VAL A 5 -57.11 -37.82 28.63
N SER A 6 -56.68 -38.95 28.07
CA SER A 6 -55.42 -39.63 28.37
C SER A 6 -54.19 -38.79 28.00
N PRO A 7 -53.10 -38.86 28.78
CA PRO A 7 -51.86 -38.15 28.50
C PRO A 7 -50.94 -39.01 27.62
N THR A 8 -50.94 -38.78 26.32
CA THR A 8 -49.85 -39.23 25.43
C THR A 8 -49.54 -38.17 24.39
N HIS A 9 -48.68 -37.23 24.77
CA HIS A 9 -47.62 -36.64 23.92
C HIS A 9 -46.78 -35.71 24.81
N SER A 10 -46.00 -36.30 25.72
CA SER A 10 -44.96 -35.59 26.46
C SER A 10 -43.62 -36.24 26.12
N ILE A 11 -43.18 -36.07 24.87
CA ILE A 11 -41.80 -36.31 24.45
C ILE A 11 -41.47 -35.25 23.40
N GLN A 12 -40.36 -34.54 23.62
CA GLN A 12 -39.67 -33.57 22.73
C GLN A 12 -40.21 -32.13 22.64
N MET A 13 -39.91 -31.32 23.67
CA MET A 13 -39.68 -29.87 23.52
C MET A 13 -38.66 -29.39 24.57
N HIS A 14 -37.43 -29.89 24.51
CA HIS A 14 -36.34 -29.50 25.43
C HIS A 14 -35.03 -29.14 24.73
N ASP A 15 -35.08 -28.62 23.50
CA ASP A 15 -33.98 -27.80 22.99
C ASP A 15 -34.30 -26.32 23.27
N LYS A 16 -33.82 -25.85 24.43
CA LYS A 16 -33.84 -24.44 24.83
C LYS A 16 -33.03 -23.61 23.83
N PHE A 17 -33.55 -22.43 23.46
CA PHE A 17 -32.81 -21.44 22.67
C PHE A 17 -31.52 -21.04 23.41
N VAL A 18 -30.37 -21.60 23.02
CA VAL A 18 -29.06 -21.23 23.57
C VAL A 18 -28.75 -19.78 23.20
N THR A 19 -28.60 -18.93 24.21
CA THR A 19 -28.24 -17.51 24.05
C THR A 19 -26.83 -17.36 23.49
N ARG A 20 -26.52 -16.23 22.86
CA ARG A 20 -25.17 -15.99 22.30
C ARG A 20 -24.09 -15.96 23.39
N LEU A 21 -24.43 -15.46 24.58
CA LEU A 21 -23.56 -15.50 25.75
C LEU A 21 -23.31 -16.94 26.23
N GLU A 22 -24.33 -17.81 26.25
CA GLU A 22 -24.13 -19.24 26.56
C GLU A 22 -23.26 -19.94 25.51
N LYS A 23 -23.39 -19.58 24.22
CA LYS A 23 -22.48 -20.07 23.17
C LYS A 23 -21.03 -19.63 23.43
N LEU A 24 -20.81 -18.38 23.82
CA LEU A 24 -19.49 -17.86 24.20
C LEU A 24 -18.93 -18.58 25.43
N GLN A 25 -19.76 -18.81 26.46
CA GLN A 25 -19.36 -19.56 27.64
C GLN A 25 -18.94 -21.00 27.29
N LYS A 26 -19.77 -21.70 26.52
CA LYS A 26 -19.46 -23.06 26.06
C LYS A 26 -18.17 -23.10 25.22
N LEU A 27 -17.93 -22.09 24.40
CA LEU A 27 -16.70 -21.98 23.62
C LEU A 27 -15.47 -21.81 24.54
N PHE A 28 -15.56 -20.96 25.55
CA PHE A 28 -14.53 -20.80 26.56
C PHE A 28 -14.26 -22.12 27.30
N ASP A 29 -15.30 -22.76 27.83
CA ASP A 29 -15.19 -24.03 28.56
C ASP A 29 -14.54 -25.12 27.69
N ASN A 30 -14.96 -25.23 26.42
CA ASN A 30 -14.40 -26.18 25.46
C ASN A 30 -12.95 -25.87 25.10
N SER A 31 -12.59 -24.59 24.96
CA SER A 31 -11.21 -24.19 24.73
C SER A 31 -10.31 -24.55 25.91
N VAL A 32 -10.86 -24.67 27.12
CA VAL A 32 -10.14 -24.85 28.38
C VAL A 32 -10.16 -26.31 28.90
N GLN A 33 -10.74 -27.27 28.16
CA GLN A 33 -10.99 -28.64 28.64
C GLN A 33 -9.79 -29.42 29.22
N ARG A 34 -8.56 -29.02 28.91
CA ARG A 34 -7.35 -29.47 29.63
C ARG A 34 -7.03 -28.47 30.75
N LYS A 35 -7.42 -28.78 32.00
CA LYS A 35 -7.16 -27.92 33.18
C LYS A 35 -5.67 -27.55 33.34
N ASP A 36 -4.77 -28.41 32.88
CA ASP A 36 -3.32 -28.22 32.81
C ASP A 36 -2.87 -27.20 31.75
N GLN A 37 -3.67 -26.97 30.71
CA GLN A 37 -3.41 -25.99 29.65
C GLN A 37 -4.19 -24.69 29.81
N GLN A 38 -5.14 -24.63 30.75
CA GLN A 38 -5.94 -23.44 31.05
C GLN A 38 -5.06 -22.20 31.25
N HIS A 39 -4.03 -22.30 32.10
CA HIS A 39 -3.10 -21.19 32.35
C HIS A 39 -2.32 -20.78 31.10
N ILE A 40 -1.95 -21.72 30.22
CA ILE A 40 -1.19 -21.46 29.00
C ILE A 40 -2.07 -20.73 27.97
N ILE A 41 -3.32 -21.16 27.79
CA ILE A 41 -4.27 -20.54 26.86
C ILE A 41 -4.63 -19.13 27.35
N LEU A 42 -4.90 -19.00 28.64
CA LEU A 42 -5.13 -17.73 29.32
C LEU A 42 -3.92 -16.80 29.18
N GLN A 43 -2.69 -17.29 29.31
CA GLN A 43 -1.47 -16.50 29.04
C GLN A 43 -1.31 -16.13 27.57
N GLN A 44 -1.57 -17.04 26.63
CA GLN A 44 -1.45 -16.80 25.19
C GLN A 44 -2.45 -15.73 24.71
N LEU A 45 -3.64 -15.70 25.31
CA LEU A 45 -4.67 -14.70 25.05
C LEU A 45 -4.58 -13.47 25.98
N ASN A 46 -3.68 -13.51 26.97
CA ASN A 46 -3.51 -12.52 28.03
C ASN A 46 -4.82 -12.21 28.81
N ILE A 47 -5.53 -13.27 29.23
CA ILE A 47 -6.82 -13.24 29.95
C ILE A 47 -6.65 -13.94 31.30
N THR A 48 -7.16 -13.37 32.40
CA THR A 48 -7.24 -14.03 33.73
C THR A 48 -8.69 -14.44 34.07
N MET A 49 -8.89 -15.20 35.16
CA MET A 49 -10.25 -15.57 35.61
C MET A 49 -11.08 -14.37 36.07
N GLN A 50 -10.43 -13.32 36.58
CA GLN A 50 -11.09 -12.07 36.93
C GLN A 50 -11.50 -11.32 35.65
N ASP A 51 -10.65 -11.34 34.63
CA ASP A 51 -10.96 -10.79 33.31
C ASP A 51 -12.11 -11.55 32.60
N TRP A 52 -12.33 -12.84 32.87
CA TRP A 52 -13.45 -13.57 32.25
C TRP A 52 -14.81 -13.01 32.66
N ALA A 53 -15.00 -12.68 33.95
CA ALA A 53 -16.21 -12.03 34.42
C ALA A 53 -16.39 -10.65 33.76
N ASP A 54 -15.29 -9.92 33.59
CA ASP A 54 -15.29 -8.63 32.90
C ASP A 54 -15.61 -8.77 31.40
N ILE A 55 -15.10 -9.81 30.74
CA ILE A 55 -15.43 -10.16 29.35
C ILE A 55 -16.92 -10.48 29.22
N GLN A 56 -17.50 -11.25 30.15
CA GLN A 56 -18.94 -11.54 30.15
C GLN A 56 -19.77 -10.27 30.35
N SER A 57 -19.36 -9.36 31.24
CA SER A 57 -20.05 -8.09 31.46
C SER A 57 -19.96 -7.20 30.23
N SER A 58 -18.76 -7.02 29.69
CA SER A 58 -18.49 -6.25 28.47
C SER A 58 -19.27 -6.81 27.28
N TYR A 59 -19.34 -8.13 27.13
CA TYR A 59 -20.12 -8.78 26.08
C TYR A 59 -21.61 -8.42 26.16
N LYS A 60 -22.21 -8.44 27.37
CA LYS A 60 -23.62 -8.07 27.56
C LYS A 60 -23.89 -6.61 27.19
N GLU A 61 -22.99 -5.71 27.57
CA GLU A 61 -23.10 -4.28 27.22
C GLU A 61 -23.00 -4.06 25.71
N LEU A 62 -22.04 -4.72 25.06
CA LEU A 62 -21.86 -4.67 23.61
C LEU A 62 -23.06 -5.26 22.87
N GLU A 63 -23.60 -6.38 23.35
CA GLU A 63 -24.80 -7.00 22.77
C GLU A 63 -26.00 -6.07 22.86
N LYS A 64 -26.21 -5.44 24.03
CA LYS A 64 -27.26 -4.46 24.24
C LYS A 64 -27.13 -3.28 23.27
N ALA A 65 -25.96 -2.65 23.21
CA ALA A 65 -25.70 -1.52 22.31
C ALA A 65 -25.86 -1.91 20.82
N HIS A 66 -25.44 -3.12 20.44
CA HIS A 66 -25.61 -3.65 19.09
C HIS A 66 -27.08 -3.82 18.73
N ASN A 67 -27.88 -4.41 19.62
CA ASN A 67 -29.31 -4.61 19.40
C ASN A 67 -30.06 -3.25 19.34
N GLU A 68 -29.74 -2.31 20.24
CA GLU A 68 -30.31 -0.95 20.23
C GLU A 68 -30.02 -0.20 18.92
N PHE A 69 -28.79 -0.31 18.40
CA PHE A 69 -28.45 0.27 17.10
C PHE A 69 -29.30 -0.33 15.98
N ASN A 70 -29.46 -1.65 15.93
CA ASN A 70 -30.20 -2.32 14.86
C ASN A 70 -31.69 -2.00 14.89
N ILE A 71 -32.28 -1.83 16.07
CA ILE A 71 -33.68 -1.41 16.23
C ILE A 71 -33.87 0.01 15.71
N THR A 72 -32.96 0.92 16.05
CA THR A 72 -33.04 2.34 15.67
C THR A 72 -32.62 2.63 14.23
N ASN A 73 -31.86 1.73 13.60
CA ASN A 73 -31.26 1.93 12.28
C ASN A 73 -31.54 0.76 11.32
N ILE A 74 -32.81 0.51 11.05
CA ILE A 74 -33.26 -0.56 10.13
C ILE A 74 -32.55 -0.44 8.77
N GLY A 75 -31.99 -1.55 8.30
CA GLY A 75 -31.27 -1.63 7.03
C GLY A 75 -29.83 -1.10 7.05
N LYS A 76 -29.35 -0.54 8.17
CA LYS A 76 -27.96 -0.13 8.34
C LYS A 76 -27.20 -1.14 9.19
N GLN A 77 -25.91 -1.30 8.93
CA GLN A 77 -25.01 -2.10 9.75
C GLN A 77 -24.19 -1.19 10.66
N LYS A 78 -24.20 -1.45 11.99
CA LYS A 78 -23.33 -0.76 12.94
C LYS A 78 -21.88 -0.95 12.53
N LYS A 79 -21.08 0.11 12.44
CA LYS A 79 -19.63 -0.06 12.26
C LYS A 79 -19.04 -0.68 13.52
N MET A 80 -18.09 -1.61 13.34
CA MET A 80 -17.40 -2.26 14.45
C MET A 80 -16.43 -1.27 15.11
N ASP A 81 -16.68 -0.95 16.37
CA ASP A 81 -15.81 -0.13 17.20
C ASP A 81 -14.64 -0.95 17.79
N GLN A 82 -13.78 -0.28 18.57
CA GLN A 82 -12.58 -0.92 19.13
C GLN A 82 -12.93 -2.01 20.14
N THR A 83 -13.96 -1.82 20.96
CA THR A 83 -14.39 -2.81 21.96
C THR A 83 -15.01 -4.04 21.31
N GLU A 84 -15.81 -3.88 20.23
CA GLU A 84 -16.27 -5.01 19.41
C GLU A 84 -15.11 -5.73 18.70
N LEU A 85 -14.05 -5.00 18.28
CA LEU A 85 -12.85 -5.61 17.69
C LEU A 85 -12.07 -6.45 18.71
N ASP A 86 -11.93 -5.97 19.93
CA ASP A 86 -11.26 -6.71 21.00
C ASP A 86 -12.06 -7.96 21.38
N MET A 87 -13.40 -7.85 21.43
CA MET A 87 -14.27 -9.01 21.59
C MET A 87 -14.15 -10.01 20.45
N LEU A 88 -14.06 -9.55 19.20
CA LEU A 88 -13.80 -10.40 18.04
C LEU A 88 -12.47 -11.15 18.16
N ARG A 89 -11.40 -10.50 18.62
CA ARG A 89 -10.09 -11.14 18.83
C ARG A 89 -10.16 -12.25 19.87
N ILE A 90 -10.83 -11.99 21.00
CA ILE A 90 -11.04 -12.98 22.06
C ILE A 90 -11.81 -14.18 21.51
N ILE A 91 -12.95 -13.96 20.85
CA ILE A 91 -13.79 -15.04 20.29
C ILE A 91 -13.00 -15.87 19.28
N VAL A 92 -12.25 -15.24 18.37
CA VAL A 92 -11.41 -15.96 17.39
C VAL A 92 -10.33 -16.78 18.09
N GLY A 93 -9.67 -16.23 19.11
CA GLY A 93 -8.66 -16.94 19.90
C GLY A 93 -9.23 -18.18 20.60
N LEU A 94 -10.35 -18.03 21.30
CA LEU A 94 -11.05 -19.14 21.96
C LEU A 94 -11.51 -20.20 20.96
N TYR A 95 -12.08 -19.77 19.83
CA TYR A 95 -12.56 -20.66 18.77
C TYR A 95 -11.41 -21.48 18.18
N CYS A 96 -10.33 -20.81 17.78
CA CYS A 96 -9.16 -21.47 17.21
C CYS A 96 -8.59 -22.50 18.18
N ASN A 97 -8.49 -22.15 19.46
CA ASN A 97 -7.97 -23.06 20.47
C ASN A 97 -8.90 -24.27 20.71
N ALA A 98 -10.21 -24.06 20.86
CA ALA A 98 -11.19 -25.14 21.06
C ALA A 98 -11.21 -26.14 19.89
N HIS A 99 -10.93 -25.67 18.68
CA HIS A 99 -10.96 -26.47 17.46
C HIS A 99 -9.56 -26.88 16.97
N ASN A 100 -8.49 -26.53 17.68
CA ASN A 100 -7.09 -26.75 17.28
C ASN A 100 -6.79 -26.23 15.86
N LEU A 101 -7.26 -25.02 15.56
CA LEU A 101 -7.10 -24.33 14.29
C LEU A 101 -6.15 -23.13 14.42
N GLN A 102 -5.58 -22.72 13.30
CA GLN A 102 -4.92 -21.42 13.18
C GLN A 102 -5.91 -20.39 12.61
N PRO A 103 -5.94 -19.13 13.07
CA PRO A 103 -6.91 -18.16 12.58
C PRO A 103 -6.94 -17.97 11.06
N LEU A 104 -5.78 -17.98 10.40
CA LEU A 104 -5.68 -17.88 8.94
C LEU A 104 -6.15 -19.15 8.20
N SER A 105 -6.24 -20.29 8.90
CA SER A 105 -6.72 -21.55 8.35
C SER A 105 -8.24 -21.72 8.41
N MET A 106 -8.94 -20.87 9.18
CA MET A 106 -10.40 -20.92 9.33
C MET A 106 -11.14 -20.74 7.99
N ASN A 107 -12.09 -21.63 7.74
CA ASN A 107 -12.96 -21.65 6.57
C ASN A 107 -14.25 -20.83 6.79
N VAL A 108 -15.14 -20.82 5.79
CA VAL A 108 -16.38 -20.02 5.84
C VAL A 108 -17.30 -20.43 7.00
N TYR A 109 -17.42 -21.72 7.30
CA TYR A 109 -18.23 -22.22 8.41
C TYR A 109 -17.66 -21.75 9.75
N ASP A 110 -16.35 -21.82 9.93
CA ASP A 110 -15.68 -21.39 11.17
C ASP A 110 -15.93 -19.90 11.45
N TRP A 111 -15.79 -19.05 10.42
CA TRP A 111 -16.07 -17.62 10.53
C TRP A 111 -17.56 -17.32 10.74
N ASP A 112 -18.45 -18.16 10.24
CA ASP A 112 -19.89 -18.06 10.49
C ASP A 112 -20.22 -18.35 11.96
N GLN A 113 -19.61 -19.38 12.55
CA GLN A 113 -19.74 -19.65 13.99
C GLN A 113 -19.27 -18.47 14.84
N VAL A 114 -18.11 -17.89 14.51
CA VAL A 114 -17.61 -16.66 15.16
C VAL A 114 -18.60 -15.50 14.99
N GLY A 115 -19.17 -15.33 13.80
CA GLY A 115 -20.17 -14.31 13.52
C GLY A 115 -21.45 -14.46 14.33
N GLN A 116 -21.97 -15.68 14.47
CA GLN A 116 -23.13 -15.98 15.30
C GLN A 116 -22.90 -15.62 16.78
N ILE A 117 -21.71 -15.91 17.30
CA ILE A 117 -21.32 -15.53 18.66
C ILE A 117 -21.11 -14.02 18.76
N LEU A 118 -20.51 -13.38 17.77
CA LEU A 118 -20.35 -11.92 17.74
C LEU A 118 -21.61 -11.25 17.19
N PHE A 119 -22.71 -11.35 17.92
CA PHE A 119 -23.96 -10.62 17.66
C PHE A 119 -24.60 -10.86 16.28
N ASN A 120 -24.47 -12.08 15.74
CA ASN A 120 -24.92 -12.45 14.39
C ASN A 120 -24.31 -11.57 13.28
N ARG A 121 -23.06 -11.12 13.46
CA ARG A 121 -22.29 -10.44 12.42
C ARG A 121 -22.02 -11.41 11.28
N HIS A 122 -22.15 -10.92 10.04
CA HIS A 122 -21.85 -11.73 8.87
C HIS A 122 -20.37 -12.12 8.83
N TRP A 123 -20.06 -13.39 8.58
CA TRP A 123 -18.71 -13.96 8.62
C TRP A 123 -17.64 -13.17 7.84
N LYS A 124 -17.99 -12.64 6.66
CA LYS A 124 -17.09 -11.80 5.83
C LYS A 124 -16.60 -10.56 6.59
N VAL A 125 -17.47 -9.95 7.40
CA VAL A 125 -17.13 -8.77 8.20
C VAL A 125 -16.16 -9.19 9.31
N CYS A 126 -16.49 -10.23 10.08
CA CYS A 126 -15.61 -10.75 11.13
C CYS A 126 -14.21 -11.10 10.59
N ARG A 127 -14.15 -11.89 9.51
CA ARG A 127 -12.89 -12.27 8.87
C ARG A 127 -12.06 -11.07 8.42
N SER A 128 -12.70 -10.12 7.72
CA SER A 128 -11.99 -8.96 7.18
C SER A 128 -11.46 -8.07 8.31
N ARG A 129 -12.29 -7.79 9.32
CA ARG A 129 -11.91 -6.97 10.47
C ARG A 129 -10.85 -7.63 11.32
N TRP A 130 -10.92 -8.95 11.52
CA TRP A 130 -9.87 -9.68 12.22
C TRP A 130 -8.54 -9.60 11.46
N VAL A 131 -8.52 -9.88 10.15
CA VAL A 131 -7.29 -9.79 9.33
C VAL A 131 -6.70 -8.37 9.33
N GLU A 132 -7.54 -7.34 9.19
CA GLU A 132 -7.13 -5.95 9.31
C GLU A 132 -6.53 -5.63 10.69
N SER A 133 -7.09 -6.22 11.76
CA SER A 133 -6.59 -6.03 13.12
C SER A 133 -5.24 -6.69 13.39
N GLN A 134 -4.85 -7.66 12.55
CA GLN A 134 -3.54 -8.31 12.58
C GLN A 134 -2.55 -7.67 11.60
N ALA A 135 -3.02 -6.77 10.74
CA ALA A 135 -2.22 -6.21 9.66
C ALA A 135 -1.03 -5.42 10.19
N THR A 136 0.15 -5.73 9.67
CA THR A 136 1.38 -5.11 10.13
C THR A 136 1.61 -3.76 9.47
N SER A 137 2.05 -2.80 10.27
CA SER A 137 2.52 -1.49 9.82
C SER A 137 3.73 -1.61 8.90
N ILE A 138 3.70 -0.93 7.76
CA ILE A 138 4.84 -0.90 6.81
C ILE A 138 6.03 -0.13 7.40
N VAL A 139 5.76 0.86 8.27
CA VAL A 139 6.81 1.68 8.91
C VAL A 139 7.61 0.82 9.88
N ASP A 140 6.91 0.04 10.70
CA ASP A 140 7.54 -0.77 11.73
C ASP A 140 8.13 -2.06 11.15
N HIS A 141 7.53 -2.58 10.07
CA HIS A 141 7.96 -3.83 9.42
C HIS A 141 8.07 -3.64 7.90
N PRO A 142 9.24 -3.20 7.41
CA PRO A 142 9.54 -3.10 5.98
C PRO A 142 9.44 -4.45 5.26
N TRP A 143 9.30 -4.42 3.94
CA TRP A 143 9.25 -5.61 3.10
C TRP A 143 10.62 -6.30 3.04
N THR A 144 10.66 -7.60 3.34
CA THR A 144 11.87 -8.41 3.19
C THR A 144 12.04 -8.96 1.76
N ARG A 145 13.23 -9.50 1.46
CA ARG A 145 13.49 -10.12 0.14
C ARG A 145 12.70 -11.42 -0.02
N GLU A 146 12.52 -12.16 1.06
CA GLU A 146 11.72 -13.38 1.12
C GLU A 146 10.25 -13.06 0.83
N GLU A 147 9.72 -12.02 1.47
CA GLU A 147 8.36 -11.51 1.20
C GLU A 147 8.19 -11.10 -0.27
N ASP A 148 9.14 -10.35 -0.83
CA ASP A 148 9.11 -9.93 -2.23
C ASP A 148 9.14 -11.13 -3.20
N SER A 149 9.97 -12.14 -2.90
CA SER A 149 10.05 -13.38 -3.68
C SER A 149 8.72 -14.13 -3.66
N VAL A 150 8.15 -14.35 -2.47
CA VAL A 150 6.87 -15.07 -2.30
C VAL A 150 5.73 -14.30 -2.97
N LEU A 151 5.66 -12.98 -2.81
CA LEU A 151 4.64 -12.15 -3.46
C LEU A 151 4.73 -12.25 -4.99
N SER A 152 5.95 -12.29 -5.53
CA SER A 152 6.17 -12.41 -6.97
C SER A 152 5.74 -13.78 -7.52
N GLN A 153 6.11 -14.85 -6.82
CA GLN A 153 5.70 -16.22 -7.18
C GLN A 153 4.18 -16.37 -7.14
N LEU A 154 3.54 -15.89 -6.07
CA LEU A 154 2.08 -15.94 -5.92
C LEU A 154 1.38 -15.10 -6.99
N TYR A 155 1.86 -13.90 -7.28
CA TYR A 155 1.28 -13.09 -8.34
C TYR A 155 1.30 -13.82 -9.68
N ASN A 156 2.45 -14.40 -10.07
CA ASN A 156 2.58 -15.12 -11.33
C ASN A 156 1.65 -16.34 -11.39
N LYS A 157 1.63 -17.16 -10.33
CA LYS A 157 0.71 -18.30 -10.17
C LYS A 157 -0.76 -17.89 -10.38
N TYR A 158 -1.18 -16.78 -9.78
CA TYR A 158 -2.54 -16.28 -9.92
C TYR A 158 -2.79 -15.61 -11.28
N ALA A 159 -1.78 -14.98 -11.88
CA ALA A 159 -1.86 -14.36 -13.19
C ALA A 159 -2.06 -15.40 -14.30
N GLU A 160 -1.37 -16.54 -14.24
CA GLU A 160 -1.54 -17.68 -15.15
C GLU A 160 -2.99 -18.21 -15.14
N GLN A 161 -3.69 -18.06 -14.01
CA GLN A 161 -5.09 -18.44 -13.85
C GLN A 161 -6.08 -17.33 -14.21
N ASN A 162 -5.63 -16.21 -14.79
CA ASN A 162 -6.43 -15.00 -15.03
C ASN A 162 -7.04 -14.40 -13.74
N ARG A 163 -6.35 -14.54 -12.60
CA ARG A 163 -6.78 -14.10 -11.25
C ARG A 163 -5.81 -13.14 -10.58
N SER A 164 -5.00 -12.42 -11.36
CA SER A 164 -3.98 -11.46 -10.88
C SER A 164 -4.53 -10.31 -10.02
N ASN A 165 -5.84 -10.02 -10.10
CA ASN A 165 -6.48 -8.98 -9.30
C ASN A 165 -6.92 -9.45 -7.90
N LYS A 166 -6.73 -10.72 -7.54
CA LYS A 166 -7.16 -11.28 -6.26
C LYS A 166 -6.16 -11.03 -5.12
N TRP A 167 -5.82 -9.76 -4.92
CA TRP A 167 -4.82 -9.33 -3.93
C TRP A 167 -5.11 -9.77 -2.50
N SER A 168 -6.37 -9.82 -2.07
CA SER A 168 -6.72 -10.31 -0.73
C SER A 168 -6.45 -11.81 -0.56
N LEU A 169 -6.56 -12.60 -1.64
CA LEU A 169 -6.21 -14.02 -1.61
C LEU A 169 -4.70 -14.20 -1.63
N ILE A 170 -4.00 -13.46 -2.51
CA ILE A 170 -2.53 -13.45 -2.59
C ILE A 170 -1.93 -13.10 -1.23
N ALA A 171 -2.40 -12.03 -0.59
CA ALA A 171 -1.91 -11.59 0.71
C ALA A 171 -2.12 -12.67 1.80
N MET A 172 -3.27 -13.34 1.78
CA MET A 172 -3.54 -14.42 2.72
C MET A 172 -2.65 -15.65 2.49
N GLU A 173 -2.46 -16.07 1.24
CA GLU A 173 -1.53 -17.17 0.94
C GLU A 173 -0.10 -16.79 1.32
N MET A 174 0.32 -15.56 1.05
CA MET A 174 1.63 -15.04 1.41
C MET A 174 1.86 -15.10 2.92
N SER A 175 0.92 -14.61 3.73
CA SER A 175 1.03 -14.67 5.19
C SER A 175 1.10 -16.10 5.74
N LYS A 176 0.43 -17.06 5.09
CA LYS A 176 0.55 -18.49 5.45
C LYS A 176 1.93 -19.06 5.10
N ILE A 177 2.46 -18.72 3.92
CA ILE A 177 3.74 -19.27 3.44
C ILE A 177 4.92 -18.72 4.23
N CYS A 178 4.93 -17.41 4.46
CA CYS A 178 6.07 -16.78 5.12
C CYS A 178 6.16 -17.14 6.61
N ASN A 179 5.15 -17.80 7.20
CA ASN A 179 5.02 -18.07 8.65
C ASN A 179 5.41 -16.86 9.51
N SER A 180 5.24 -15.66 8.95
CA SER A 180 5.71 -14.43 9.55
C SER A 180 4.63 -13.98 10.51
N SER A 181 5.03 -13.49 11.68
CA SER A 181 4.18 -12.70 12.56
C SER A 181 3.57 -11.48 11.85
N ASN A 182 4.00 -11.19 10.62
CA ASN A 182 3.55 -10.07 9.83
C ASN A 182 2.42 -10.45 8.86
N VAL A 183 1.20 -10.00 9.14
CA VAL A 183 0.07 -10.13 8.21
C VAL A 183 0.09 -8.95 7.24
N ARG A 184 0.20 -9.25 5.94
CA ARG A 184 0.08 -8.22 4.88
C ARG A 184 -1.36 -8.18 4.38
N LEU A 185 -1.84 -6.98 4.03
CA LEU A 185 -3.14 -6.78 3.41
C LEU A 185 -3.02 -6.76 1.88
N GLY A 186 -4.11 -7.14 1.21
CA GLY A 186 -4.18 -7.10 -0.26
C GLY A 186 -3.80 -5.74 -0.85
N LYS A 187 -4.19 -4.63 -0.19
CA LYS A 187 -3.76 -3.29 -0.59
C LYS A 187 -2.23 -3.12 -0.54
N GLN A 188 -1.60 -3.57 0.54
CA GLN A 188 -0.14 -3.48 0.70
C GLN A 188 0.59 -4.34 -0.34
N CYS A 189 0.13 -5.58 -0.56
CA CYS A 189 0.67 -6.46 -1.61
C CYS A 189 0.53 -5.83 -3.00
N ARG A 190 -0.64 -5.28 -3.33
CA ARG A 190 -0.87 -4.58 -4.60
C ARG A 190 0.09 -3.42 -4.76
N GLU A 191 0.17 -2.54 -3.76
CA GLU A 191 1.06 -1.37 -3.78
C GLU A 191 2.52 -1.77 -3.92
N ARG A 192 2.96 -2.83 -3.24
CA ARG A 192 4.32 -3.36 -3.37
C ARG A 192 4.58 -3.87 -4.79
N TRP A 193 3.66 -4.65 -5.33
CA TRP A 193 3.79 -5.21 -6.68
C TRP A 193 3.88 -4.11 -7.74
N ILE A 194 2.86 -3.24 -7.81
CA ILE A 194 2.76 -2.24 -8.88
C ILE A 194 3.89 -1.22 -8.83
N ASN A 195 4.48 -0.94 -7.65
CA ASN A 195 5.50 0.08 -7.50
C ASN A 195 6.94 -0.45 -7.50
N LYS A 196 7.16 -1.72 -7.16
CA LYS A 196 8.52 -2.24 -6.91
C LYS A 196 8.80 -3.56 -7.61
N LEU A 197 7.87 -4.51 -7.62
CA LEU A 197 8.15 -5.88 -8.07
C LEU A 197 7.81 -6.14 -9.54
N ASN A 198 6.80 -5.47 -10.08
CA ASN A 198 6.40 -5.64 -11.47
C ASN A 198 7.61 -5.44 -12.42
N PRO A 199 8.00 -6.46 -13.21
CA PRO A 199 9.16 -6.38 -14.11
C PRO A 199 9.06 -5.26 -15.15
N GLN A 200 7.84 -4.87 -15.53
CA GLN A 200 7.59 -3.79 -16.50
C GLN A 200 7.91 -2.39 -15.94
N VAL A 201 8.16 -2.27 -14.64
CA VAL A 201 8.50 -0.98 -14.02
C VAL A 201 9.99 -0.68 -14.19
N GLU A 202 10.29 0.44 -14.82
CA GLU A 202 11.64 0.96 -14.99
C GLU A 202 12.21 1.53 -13.68
N ARG A 203 13.38 1.01 -13.31
CA ARG A 203 14.10 1.39 -12.09
C ARG A 203 15.42 2.12 -12.38
N GLY A 204 15.68 2.44 -13.64
CA GLY A 204 16.86 3.18 -14.07
C GLY A 204 16.89 4.62 -13.52
N PRO A 205 18.03 5.32 -13.69
CA PRO A 205 18.15 6.72 -13.30
C PRO A 205 17.12 7.59 -14.02
N TRP A 206 16.86 8.78 -13.48
CA TRP A 206 16.08 9.80 -14.17
C TRP A 206 17.03 10.63 -15.03
N TYR A 207 16.78 10.66 -16.34
CA TYR A 207 17.51 11.54 -17.25
C TYR A 207 16.85 12.92 -17.28
N LYS A 208 17.61 13.95 -17.68
CA LYS A 208 17.09 15.33 -17.78
C LYS A 208 15.87 15.39 -18.70
N GLU A 209 15.90 14.62 -19.78
CA GLU A 209 14.81 14.48 -20.73
C GLU A 209 13.55 13.90 -20.07
N ASP A 210 13.69 12.91 -19.18
CA ASP A 210 12.58 12.36 -18.40
C ASP A 210 12.01 13.38 -17.41
N GLU A 211 12.88 14.18 -16.78
CA GLU A 211 12.46 15.25 -15.88
C GLU A 211 11.70 16.35 -16.61
N ILE A 212 12.21 16.80 -17.75
CA ILE A 212 11.53 17.76 -18.62
C ILE A 212 10.17 17.22 -19.04
N LYS A 213 10.11 15.95 -19.49
CA LYS A 213 8.85 15.29 -19.88
C LYS A 213 7.84 15.28 -18.73
N LEU A 214 8.29 14.91 -17.52
CA LEU A 214 7.47 14.92 -16.31
C LEU A 214 6.92 16.32 -16.00
N LEU A 215 7.78 17.33 -15.99
CA LEU A 215 7.40 18.70 -15.65
C LEU A 215 6.43 19.31 -16.68
N VAL A 216 6.68 19.09 -17.98
CA VAL A 216 5.76 19.51 -19.06
C VAL A 216 4.40 18.85 -18.90
N ALA A 217 4.36 17.54 -18.59
CA ALA A 217 3.10 16.85 -18.37
C ALA A 217 2.35 17.37 -17.13
N VAL A 218 3.06 17.78 -16.07
CA VAL A 218 2.46 18.41 -14.90
C VAL A 218 1.87 19.79 -15.23
N LEU A 219 2.55 20.61 -16.07
CA LEU A 219 1.98 21.88 -16.54
C LEU A 219 0.72 21.67 -17.37
N GLN A 220 0.72 20.66 -18.25
CA GLN A 220 -0.39 20.42 -19.17
C GLN A 220 -1.61 19.78 -18.50
N TYR A 221 -1.40 18.82 -17.60
CA TYR A 221 -2.48 17.99 -17.05
C TYR A 221 -2.70 18.17 -15.55
N GLY A 222 -1.83 18.92 -14.86
CA GLY A 222 -1.74 18.97 -13.41
C GLY A 222 -1.11 17.71 -12.80
N LYS A 223 -1.17 17.58 -11.47
CA LYS A 223 -0.62 16.46 -10.69
C LYS A 223 -1.43 15.15 -10.82
N LYS A 224 -1.93 14.85 -12.02
CA LYS A 224 -2.69 13.63 -12.36
C LYS A 224 -1.72 12.47 -12.65
N TRP A 225 -1.01 12.02 -11.61
CA TRP A 225 0.10 11.07 -11.73
C TRP A 225 -0.23 9.78 -12.49
N SER A 226 -1.39 9.18 -12.24
CA SER A 226 -1.85 7.98 -12.96
C SER A 226 -2.03 8.24 -14.46
N GLN A 227 -2.57 9.41 -14.82
CA GLN A 227 -2.74 9.80 -16.23
C GLN A 227 -1.39 10.02 -16.90
N ILE A 228 -0.46 10.73 -16.24
CA ILE A 228 0.89 11.00 -16.75
C ILE A 228 1.68 9.70 -16.93
N SER A 229 1.65 8.81 -15.92
CA SER A 229 2.29 7.49 -15.97
C SER A 229 1.85 6.70 -17.20
N ARG A 230 0.55 6.65 -17.46
CA ARG A 230 -0.01 5.90 -18.59
C ARG A 230 0.29 6.54 -19.95
N ARG A 231 0.18 7.87 -20.07
CA ARG A 231 0.25 8.57 -21.36
C ARG A 231 1.67 8.92 -21.79
N ASP A 232 2.46 9.45 -20.86
CA ASP A 232 3.77 10.03 -21.17
C ASP A 232 4.91 9.04 -20.89
N PHE A 233 4.67 8.03 -20.05
CA PHE A 233 5.66 7.03 -19.64
C PHE A 233 5.20 5.57 -19.88
N GLU A 234 4.09 5.35 -20.61
CA GLU A 234 3.61 4.01 -21.01
C GLU A 234 3.47 3.00 -19.85
N ASN A 235 3.23 3.49 -18.63
CA ASN A 235 3.22 2.75 -17.36
C ASN A 235 4.59 2.18 -16.91
N LEU A 236 5.68 2.49 -17.61
CA LEU A 236 7.04 2.09 -17.24
C LEU A 236 7.51 2.82 -15.98
N ARG A 237 7.11 4.08 -15.80
CA ARG A 237 7.29 4.84 -14.55
C ARG A 237 5.95 4.97 -13.82
N THR A 238 5.88 4.48 -12.59
CA THR A 238 4.63 4.44 -11.82
C THR A 238 4.22 5.81 -11.29
N GLU A 239 2.94 6.00 -10.99
CA GLU A 239 2.42 7.23 -10.38
C GLU A 239 3.20 7.65 -9.12
N ASN A 240 3.65 6.68 -8.32
CA ASN A 240 4.42 6.95 -7.12
C ASN A 240 5.84 7.40 -7.45
N CYS A 241 6.49 6.81 -8.47
CA CYS A 241 7.79 7.27 -8.95
C CYS A 241 7.72 8.70 -9.49
N LEU A 242 6.69 9.03 -10.28
CA LEU A 242 6.50 10.37 -10.84
C LEU A 242 6.29 11.42 -9.75
N LYS A 243 5.36 11.18 -8.82
CA LYS A 243 5.11 12.06 -7.67
C LYS A 243 6.38 12.29 -6.84
N ASN A 244 7.13 11.23 -6.54
CA ASN A 244 8.36 11.32 -5.76
C ASN A 244 9.45 12.08 -6.51
N ARG A 245 9.58 11.86 -7.84
CA ARG A 245 10.55 12.59 -8.63
C ARG A 245 10.20 14.07 -8.70
N PHE A 246 8.94 14.40 -8.96
CA PHE A 246 8.45 15.78 -8.97
C PHE A 246 8.78 16.48 -7.65
N HIS A 247 8.43 15.90 -6.51
CA HIS A 247 8.77 16.48 -5.21
C HIS A 247 10.29 16.65 -5.00
N THR A 248 11.09 15.71 -5.51
CA THR A 248 12.56 15.79 -5.43
C THR A 248 13.09 16.96 -6.26
N ILE A 249 12.58 17.14 -7.49
CA ILE A 249 12.93 18.28 -8.37
C ILE A 249 12.58 19.59 -7.68
N ILE A 250 11.30 19.77 -7.31
CA ILE A 250 10.84 21.02 -6.70
C ILE A 250 11.65 21.34 -5.45
N LYS A 251 11.87 20.36 -4.57
CA LYS A 251 12.69 20.55 -3.37
C LYS A 251 14.12 20.97 -3.68
N ARG A 252 14.78 20.31 -4.65
CA ARG A 252 16.15 20.63 -5.06
C ARG A 252 16.25 22.07 -5.53
N GLU A 253 15.32 22.51 -6.37
CA GLU A 253 15.34 23.84 -6.97
C GLU A 253 14.97 24.93 -5.96
N SER A 254 13.96 24.70 -5.12
CA SER A 254 13.65 25.60 -4.00
C SER A 254 14.85 25.80 -3.06
N THR A 255 15.63 24.74 -2.76
CA THR A 255 16.85 24.88 -1.95
C THR A 255 17.95 25.69 -2.64
N LYS A 256 18.07 25.68 -3.98
CA LYS A 256 19.02 26.56 -4.69
C LYS A 256 18.64 28.04 -4.51
N PHE A 257 17.35 28.38 -4.59
CA PHE A 257 16.86 29.74 -4.33
C PHE A 257 17.10 30.18 -2.88
N GLU A 258 16.93 29.27 -1.91
CA GLU A 258 17.20 29.52 -0.49
C GLU A 258 18.70 29.70 -0.18
N GLN A 259 19.61 29.03 -0.91
CA GLN A 259 21.06 29.27 -0.76
C GLN A 259 21.48 30.65 -1.26
N ASN A 260 20.75 31.19 -2.25
CA ASN A 260 20.94 32.54 -2.75
C ASN A 260 20.20 33.63 -1.94
N SER A 261 19.27 33.23 -1.06
CA SER A 261 18.37 34.14 -0.33
C SER A 261 18.31 33.78 1.16
N GLN A 262 18.88 34.60 2.05
CA GLN A 262 18.93 34.36 3.51
C GLN A 262 17.54 34.36 4.23
N GLN A 263 16.64 33.43 3.93
CA GLN A 263 15.32 33.33 4.58
C GLN A 263 14.92 31.89 4.97
N SER A 264 14.10 31.80 6.02
CA SER A 264 14.03 30.68 6.96
C SER A 264 13.08 29.51 6.57
N LYS A 265 13.70 28.39 6.18
CA LYS A 265 13.43 26.93 6.31
C LYS A 265 12.03 26.29 6.55
N LYS A 266 10.91 26.95 6.89
CA LYS A 266 9.71 26.20 7.35
C LYS A 266 8.33 26.59 6.80
N GLN A 267 8.20 27.61 5.95
CA GLN A 267 6.87 28.10 5.53
C GLN A 267 6.59 28.17 4.01
N ILE A 268 7.56 27.85 3.14
CA ILE A 268 7.40 28.05 1.69
C ILE A 268 6.50 26.97 1.05
N TYR A 269 6.69 25.70 1.41
CA TYR A 269 5.99 24.57 0.76
C TYR A 269 4.48 24.51 1.04
N SER A 270 3.99 25.13 2.11
CA SER A 270 2.55 25.10 2.46
C SER A 270 1.75 26.28 1.91
N LYS A 271 2.38 27.22 1.20
CA LYS A 271 1.76 28.50 0.77
C LYS A 271 2.13 29.00 -0.64
N LEU A 272 2.86 28.24 -1.46
CA LEU A 272 3.05 28.60 -2.87
C LEU A 272 1.69 28.61 -3.58
N LYS A 273 1.30 29.75 -4.15
CA LYS A 273 0.09 29.81 -4.97
C LYS A 273 0.31 28.96 -6.23
N LEU A 274 -0.77 28.45 -6.80
CA LEU A 274 -0.74 27.64 -8.04
C LEU A 274 0.01 28.34 -9.19
N GLU A 275 -0.12 29.67 -9.27
CA GLU A 275 0.56 30.52 -10.26
C GLU A 275 2.09 30.54 -10.04
N ASP A 276 2.54 30.60 -8.78
CA ASP A 276 3.97 30.59 -8.43
C ASP A 276 4.61 29.22 -8.72
N GLU A 277 3.87 28.13 -8.52
CA GLU A 277 4.35 26.77 -8.81
C GLU A 277 4.51 26.55 -10.33
N GLN A 278 3.60 27.07 -11.16
CA GLN A 278 3.70 26.96 -12.61
C GLN A 278 4.92 27.71 -13.16
N GLN A 279 5.14 28.95 -12.73
CA GLN A 279 6.31 29.75 -13.15
C GLN A 279 7.62 29.08 -12.74
N LEU A 280 7.69 28.55 -11.51
CA LEU A 280 8.84 27.81 -11.05
C LEU A 280 9.11 26.58 -11.94
N ILE A 281 8.07 25.81 -12.27
CA ILE A 281 8.22 24.65 -13.15
C ILE A 281 8.72 25.06 -14.55
N GLU A 282 8.18 26.13 -15.13
CA GLU A 282 8.62 26.65 -16.43
C GLU A 282 10.10 27.04 -16.42
N GLN A 283 10.54 27.75 -15.37
CA GLN A 283 11.95 28.11 -15.20
C GLN A 283 12.84 26.86 -15.12
N ILE A 284 12.45 25.86 -14.32
CA ILE A 284 13.22 24.62 -14.17
C ILE A 284 13.31 23.87 -15.50
N ILE A 285 12.23 23.84 -16.29
CA ILE A 285 12.24 23.22 -17.62
C ILE A 285 13.27 23.92 -18.52
N GLN A 286 13.34 25.25 -18.49
CA GLN A 286 14.29 26.01 -19.30
C GLN A 286 15.73 25.71 -18.90
N GLU A 287 16.05 25.74 -17.60
CA GLU A 287 17.39 25.41 -17.09
C GLU A 287 17.81 23.99 -17.47
N LEU A 288 16.92 23.00 -17.32
CA LEU A 288 17.22 21.61 -17.69
C LEU A 288 17.49 21.45 -19.20
N ARG A 289 16.80 22.23 -20.05
CA ARG A 289 17.04 22.23 -21.51
C ARG A 289 18.41 22.80 -21.84
N GLU A 290 18.78 23.91 -21.22
CA GLU A 290 20.10 24.53 -21.40
C GLU A 290 21.23 23.60 -20.93
N GLU A 291 21.06 22.96 -19.77
CA GLU A 291 22.00 21.98 -19.27
C GLU A 291 22.12 20.73 -20.16
N SER A 292 21.03 20.27 -20.80
CA SER A 292 21.07 19.16 -21.75
C SER A 292 21.83 19.56 -23.02
N LEU A 293 21.58 20.76 -23.55
CA LEU A 293 22.29 21.29 -24.72
C LEU A 293 23.79 21.43 -24.48
N LEU A 294 24.20 22.00 -23.35
CA LEU A 294 25.61 22.13 -22.97
C LEU A 294 26.30 20.77 -22.83
N GLN A 295 25.58 19.77 -22.30
CA GLN A 295 26.09 18.41 -22.18
C GLN A 295 26.29 17.76 -23.55
N GLN A 296 25.36 17.95 -24.49
CA GLN A 296 25.49 17.47 -25.87
C GLN A 296 26.69 18.12 -26.58
N GLN A 297 26.82 19.45 -26.49
CA GLN A 297 27.94 20.19 -27.06
C GLN A 297 29.29 19.73 -26.47
N SER A 298 29.36 19.51 -25.16
CA SER A 298 30.56 18.99 -24.50
C SER A 298 30.96 17.60 -25.01
N VAL A 299 29.99 16.69 -25.17
CA VAL A 299 30.23 15.36 -25.74
C VAL A 299 30.76 15.45 -27.17
N GLU A 300 30.17 16.33 -27.99
CA GLU A 300 30.61 16.54 -29.37
C GLU A 300 32.02 17.15 -29.44
N CYS A 301 32.30 18.17 -28.61
CA CYS A 301 33.65 18.72 -28.45
C CYS A 301 34.67 17.64 -28.06
N ASN A 302 34.33 16.74 -27.13
CA ASN A 302 35.22 15.65 -26.73
C ASN A 302 35.45 14.64 -27.87
N LYS A 303 34.41 14.30 -28.65
CA LYS A 303 34.54 13.47 -29.85
C LYS A 303 35.48 14.12 -30.88
N LEU A 304 35.34 15.43 -31.11
CA LEU A 304 36.21 16.16 -32.03
C LEU A 304 37.66 16.22 -31.52
N LYS A 305 37.87 16.54 -30.24
CA LYS A 305 39.20 16.50 -29.61
C LYS A 305 39.87 15.14 -29.78
N GLN A 306 39.13 14.05 -29.55
CA GLN A 306 39.64 12.70 -29.73
C GLN A 306 39.96 12.40 -31.20
N LYS A 307 39.05 12.76 -32.12
CA LYS A 307 39.23 12.55 -33.56
C LYS A 307 40.47 13.27 -34.11
N PHE A 308 40.73 14.49 -33.63
CA PHE A 308 41.84 15.32 -34.08
C PHE A 308 43.07 15.28 -33.16
N LYS A 309 43.07 14.39 -32.15
CA LYS A 309 44.15 14.25 -31.15
C LYS A 309 44.54 15.57 -30.47
N LEU A 310 43.56 16.43 -30.23
CA LEU A 310 43.76 17.74 -29.59
C LEU A 310 43.79 17.55 -28.07
N THR A 311 44.82 18.09 -27.42
CA THR A 311 45.04 17.92 -25.98
C THR A 311 44.44 19.06 -25.16
N GLN A 312 44.14 20.20 -25.78
CA GLN A 312 43.59 21.39 -25.12
C GLN A 312 42.35 21.93 -25.83
N THR A 313 41.48 22.63 -25.10
CA THR A 313 40.24 23.22 -25.63
C THR A 313 40.52 24.39 -26.58
N ASP A 314 41.57 25.16 -26.30
CA ASP A 314 41.97 26.29 -27.15
C ASP A 314 42.45 25.83 -28.53
N GLN A 315 43.13 24.68 -28.61
CA GLN A 315 43.53 24.07 -29.88
C GLN A 315 42.31 23.66 -30.74
N LEU A 316 41.18 23.29 -30.13
CA LEU A 316 39.94 22.99 -30.85
C LEU A 316 39.28 24.28 -31.35
N LEU A 317 39.22 25.32 -30.54
CA LEU A 317 38.70 26.64 -30.93
C LEU A 317 39.54 27.26 -32.04
N ASP A 318 40.86 27.20 -31.95
CA ASP A 318 41.79 27.64 -32.99
C ASP A 318 41.65 26.80 -34.26
N PHE A 319 41.47 25.49 -34.15
CA PHE A 319 41.23 24.61 -35.31
C PHE A 319 39.91 24.94 -36.00
N LEU A 320 38.82 25.14 -35.24
CA LEU A 320 37.52 25.51 -35.79
C LEU A 320 37.57 26.90 -36.41
N ASN A 321 38.12 27.90 -35.71
CA ASN A 321 38.26 29.25 -36.24
C ASN A 321 39.12 29.28 -37.49
N ASN A 322 40.27 28.60 -37.52
CA ASN A 322 41.12 28.54 -38.70
C ASN A 322 40.44 27.82 -39.86
N ASN A 323 39.74 26.70 -39.62
CA ASN A 323 39.08 25.97 -40.72
C ASN A 323 37.82 26.67 -41.22
N PHE A 324 37.02 27.32 -40.36
CA PHE A 324 35.88 28.13 -40.78
C PHE A 324 36.33 29.41 -41.49
N GLN A 325 37.39 30.08 -41.02
CA GLN A 325 38.02 31.19 -41.74
C GLN A 325 38.56 30.74 -43.10
N ILE A 326 39.26 29.60 -43.18
CA ILE A 326 39.75 29.03 -44.45
C ILE A 326 38.58 28.67 -45.39
N ALA A 327 37.46 28.14 -44.86
CA ALA A 327 36.28 27.83 -45.66
C ALA A 327 35.60 29.11 -46.20
N ILE A 328 35.48 30.16 -45.39
CA ILE A 328 34.93 31.47 -45.79
C ILE A 328 35.87 32.16 -46.80
N ILE A 329 37.18 32.14 -46.57
CA ILE A 329 38.18 32.71 -47.47
C ILE A 329 38.20 31.96 -48.81
N LYS A 330 38.07 30.62 -48.81
CA LYS A 330 37.95 29.83 -50.04
C LYS A 330 36.64 30.15 -50.78
N LYS A 331 35.53 30.32 -50.07
CA LYS A 331 34.22 30.67 -50.67
C LYS A 331 34.24 32.07 -51.30
N ASN A 332 34.90 33.04 -50.65
CA ASN A 332 35.05 34.41 -51.15
C ASN A 332 36.11 34.53 -52.27
N LYS A 333 37.14 33.68 -52.31
CA LYS A 333 38.07 33.62 -53.47
C LYS A 333 37.42 32.99 -54.71
N LEU A 334 36.44 32.10 -54.54
CA LEU A 334 35.67 31.52 -55.64
C LEU A 334 34.64 32.49 -56.24
N SER A 335 34.19 33.52 -55.50
CA SER A 335 33.24 34.53 -56.00
C SER A 335 33.89 35.71 -56.75
N VAL A 336 35.22 35.80 -56.80
CA VAL A 336 35.96 36.87 -57.50
C VAL A 336 36.55 36.37 -58.84
N LEU A 337 36.28 35.12 -59.21
CA LEU A 337 36.78 34.49 -60.44
C LEU A 337 35.67 34.06 -61.42
N CYS A 338 34.43 34.54 -61.24
CA CYS A 338 33.34 34.37 -62.20
C CYS A 338 32.93 35.71 -62.82
#